data_AF-A0A317ZJI6-F1
#
_entry.id   AF-A0A317ZJI6-F1
#
_cell.length_a   1.000
_cell.length_b   1.000
_cell.length_c   1.000
_cell.angle_alpha   90.00
_cell.angle_beta   90.00
_cell.angle_gamma   90.00
#
_symmetry.space_group_name_H-M   'P 1'
#
loop_
_entity.id
_entity.type
_entity.pdbx_description
1 polymer ?
#
loop_
_entity_poly.entity_id
_entity_poly.type
_entity_poly.pdbx_seq_one_letter_code
_entity_poly.pdbx_strand_id
1 'polypeptide(L)'
;MLLYFNTMNQSNLLRSRRNFLKLGSCAFISASLRGQQILGANSRLRLAIVGCGIRGNEHLKMFHKLPDVEIVAICDPDTARMDGMMARFNKKRPSEETLKVDHIQDYRKLYERMDIDAVVIASPNYWHALHAIQAMQAGKHVYLEKPVSFTPWESAQLEAAERKYSKVIAAGYQNRSSTGPRAGIKYVQDGNLGKIRKVRSICYRNRDSIGKLTEPLKIPDTVDYDLWLGPAKQHTLMRPQFHYDWHWDFHTGSGDIGNQGVHEIDLVCWLLGDPELPRKIQTFGNRFAWDDAGDTPNMITSWFQMGGADVIIEVNDMRLSPDRNVSPHFMGTRVGIVAECEKGYLKGGRFGMMAVEPDGKTVIKKFPGDGGETHPRNFVDAVKASDSSLLRSSIRSANASACLAHFSNISHRVGELAGSNSLKEFLSSNHDLSKILSSQDEQLTAWGIPEPEYFVGQSLQIDPTLRTIEGPWVDESLTGPHYRKGFELKPVV
;
A
#
# COMPACT_ATOMS: atom_id res chain seq x y z
N MET A 1 46.80 40.34 -33.41
CA MET A 1 47.98 40.76 -34.20
C MET A 1 49.16 39.92 -33.74
N LEU A 2 49.71 39.07 -34.63
CA LEU A 2 50.99 38.29 -34.53
C LEU A 2 51.07 37.23 -33.39
N LEU A 3 50.97 35.91 -33.62
CA LEU A 3 51.94 34.94 -34.21
C LEU A 3 53.38 35.10 -33.71
N TYR A 4 53.96 34.06 -33.09
CA TYR A 4 55.14 33.33 -33.61
C TYR A 4 55.49 32.05 -32.80
N PHE A 5 55.89 31.02 -33.56
CA PHE A 5 56.55 29.74 -33.22
C PHE A 5 57.92 29.96 -32.54
N ASN A 6 58.72 29.03 -31.99
CA ASN A 6 59.07 27.60 -32.17
C ASN A 6 60.03 27.27 -30.98
N THR A 7 60.29 26.06 -30.49
CA THR A 7 61.16 25.01 -31.10
C THR A 7 61.15 23.72 -30.26
N MET A 8 61.22 22.59 -30.97
CA MET A 8 61.46 21.23 -30.50
C MET A 8 62.78 21.02 -29.76
N ASN A 9 62.84 19.98 -28.91
CA ASN A 9 63.98 19.06 -28.92
C ASN A 9 63.54 17.63 -28.52
N GLN A 10 63.79 16.66 -29.41
CA GLN A 10 63.69 15.22 -29.15
C GLN A 10 65.10 14.62 -29.19
N SER A 11 65.46 13.82 -28.19
CA SER A 11 66.44 12.73 -28.35
C SER A 11 66.35 11.70 -27.22
N ASN A 12 65.59 10.65 -27.50
CA ASN A 12 65.93 9.22 -27.40
C ASN A 12 66.64 8.59 -26.18
N LEU A 13 65.93 7.57 -25.67
CA LEU A 13 66.36 6.18 -25.37
C LEU A 13 67.35 5.94 -24.23
N LEU A 14 66.89 5.22 -23.19
CA LEU A 14 67.40 3.90 -22.81
C LEU A 14 66.44 3.19 -21.84
N ARG A 15 66.01 1.98 -22.21
CA ARG A 15 65.22 1.05 -21.41
C ARG A 15 66.08 0.45 -20.29
N SER A 16 65.53 0.34 -19.08
CA SER A 16 65.89 -0.75 -18.16
C SER A 16 64.67 -1.19 -17.36
N ARG A 17 64.35 -2.48 -17.50
CA ARG A 17 63.30 -3.21 -16.79
C ARG A 17 63.89 -3.72 -15.48
N ARG A 18 63.45 -3.21 -14.33
CA ARG A 18 63.39 -3.90 -13.02
C ARG A 18 62.97 -2.93 -11.92
N ASN A 19 61.76 -3.17 -11.41
CA ASN A 19 61.25 -2.92 -10.04
C ASN A 19 59.75 -2.64 -10.15
N PHE A 20 59.03 -3.72 -10.46
CA PHE A 20 57.60 -3.83 -10.31
C PHE A 20 57.38 -4.36 -8.88
N LEU A 21 57.00 -3.48 -7.95
CA LEU A 21 56.19 -3.73 -6.74
C LEU A 21 56.33 -2.55 -5.77
N LYS A 22 55.18 -2.12 -5.24
CA LYS A 22 54.92 -1.03 -4.27
C LYS A 22 54.71 0.35 -4.86
N LEU A 23 53.45 0.64 -5.22
CA LEU A 23 52.75 1.82 -4.70
C LEU A 23 51.24 1.63 -4.94
N GLY A 24 50.50 1.54 -3.83
CA GLY A 24 49.04 1.47 -3.83
C GLY A 24 48.46 2.67 -4.53
N SER A 25 47.64 2.40 -5.54
CA SER A 25 46.92 3.40 -6.32
C SER A 25 45.46 2.99 -6.31
N CYS A 26 44.61 3.94 -5.95
CA CYS A 26 43.15 3.87 -5.95
C CYS A 26 42.60 3.17 -7.20
N ALA A 27 41.86 2.07 -7.01
CA ALA A 27 40.96 1.54 -8.03
C ALA A 27 39.52 1.90 -7.65
N PHE A 28 39.19 3.18 -7.81
CA PHE A 28 37.83 3.57 -8.16
C PHE A 28 37.68 3.41 -9.68
N ILE A 29 36.51 2.98 -10.12
CA ILE A 29 36.02 2.86 -11.52
C ILE A 29 36.22 1.48 -12.16
N SER A 30 35.23 0.61 -11.92
CA SER A 30 34.61 -0.20 -12.97
C SER A 30 33.21 -0.63 -12.51
N ALA A 31 32.30 0.35 -12.39
CA ALA A 31 30.88 0.12 -12.14
C ALA A 31 30.06 1.03 -13.07
N SER A 32 30.17 0.80 -14.36
CA SER A 32 29.28 1.39 -15.36
C SER A 32 29.32 0.51 -16.61
N LEU A 33 28.13 0.18 -17.12
CA LEU A 33 27.82 -0.79 -18.19
C LEU A 33 27.53 -2.24 -17.73
N ARG A 34 26.63 -2.43 -16.77
CA ARG A 34 25.75 -3.61 -16.84
C ARG A 34 24.55 -3.20 -17.70
N GLY A 35 24.60 -3.59 -18.98
CA GLY A 35 23.49 -3.40 -19.90
C GLY A 35 22.21 -4.01 -19.33
N GLN A 36 21.09 -3.31 -19.55
CA GLN A 36 19.76 -3.85 -19.33
C GLN A 36 19.65 -5.16 -20.11
N GLN A 37 19.71 -6.31 -19.44
CA GLN A 37 19.27 -7.55 -20.05
C GLN A 37 17.76 -7.45 -20.17
N ILE A 38 17.29 -7.02 -21.34
CA ILE A 38 15.89 -7.17 -21.72
C ILE A 38 15.63 -8.67 -21.71
N LEU A 39 14.79 -9.14 -20.79
CA LEU A 39 14.28 -10.49 -20.83
C LEU A 39 13.58 -10.66 -22.18
N GLY A 40 14.15 -11.51 -23.05
CA GLY A 40 13.56 -11.76 -24.36
C GLY A 40 12.11 -12.22 -24.23
N ALA A 41 11.27 -11.95 -25.23
CA ALA A 41 9.84 -12.32 -25.19
C ALA A 41 9.60 -13.81 -24.83
N ASN A 42 10.57 -14.66 -25.15
CA ASN A 42 10.57 -16.11 -24.91
C ASN A 42 11.21 -16.55 -23.57
N SER A 43 11.86 -15.67 -22.80
CA SER A 43 12.38 -16.04 -21.47
C SER A 43 11.28 -15.98 -20.41
N ARG A 44 11.29 -16.97 -19.50
CA ARG A 44 10.44 -16.97 -18.31
C ARG A 44 10.98 -15.96 -17.30
N LEU A 45 10.09 -15.17 -16.70
CA LEU A 45 10.41 -14.29 -15.60
C LEU A 45 10.53 -15.11 -14.31
N ARG A 46 11.72 -15.15 -13.71
CA ARG A 46 11.97 -15.88 -12.46
C ARG A 46 11.60 -15.00 -11.26
N LEU A 47 10.64 -15.46 -10.48
CA LEU A 47 9.96 -14.68 -9.45
C LEU A 47 10.09 -15.34 -8.07
N ALA A 48 10.19 -14.51 -7.03
CA ALA A 48 10.03 -14.96 -5.65
C ALA A 48 8.87 -14.27 -4.93
N ILE A 49 8.24 -15.00 -4.01
CA ILE A 49 7.16 -14.48 -3.15
C ILE A 49 7.73 -14.18 -1.76
N VAL A 50 7.61 -12.93 -1.30
CA VAL A 50 8.01 -12.50 0.05
C VAL A 50 6.75 -12.30 0.89
N GLY A 51 6.57 -13.12 1.91
CA GLY A 51 5.36 -13.24 2.72
C GLY A 51 4.47 -14.40 2.26
N CYS A 52 4.36 -15.44 3.10
CA CYS A 52 3.62 -16.68 2.87
C CYS A 52 2.27 -16.71 3.59
N GLY A 53 1.72 -15.52 3.89
CA GLY A 53 0.37 -15.32 4.44
C GLY A 53 -0.75 -15.57 3.42
N ILE A 54 -1.98 -15.19 3.79
CA ILE A 54 -3.19 -15.38 2.95
C ILE A 54 -2.95 -14.83 1.53
N ARG A 55 -2.45 -13.59 1.45
CA ARG A 55 -2.22 -12.92 0.17
C ARG A 55 -1.07 -13.52 -0.63
N GLY A 56 0.02 -13.93 0.02
CA GLY A 56 1.11 -14.67 -0.62
C GLY A 56 0.65 -15.97 -1.29
N ASN A 57 -0.28 -16.69 -0.63
CA ASN A 57 -0.87 -17.92 -1.20
C ASN A 57 -1.71 -17.63 -2.46
N GLU A 58 -2.40 -16.49 -2.50
CA GLU A 58 -3.14 -16.06 -3.69
C GLU A 58 -2.18 -15.65 -4.82
N HIS A 59 -1.14 -14.88 -4.51
CA HIS A 59 -0.13 -14.48 -5.47
C HIS A 59 0.61 -15.66 -6.07
N LEU A 60 1.00 -16.65 -5.27
CA LEU A 60 1.56 -17.90 -5.76
C LEU A 60 0.67 -18.53 -6.84
N LYS A 61 -0.65 -18.61 -6.59
CA LYS A 61 -1.62 -19.14 -7.57
C LYS A 61 -1.77 -18.25 -8.80
N MET A 62 -1.78 -16.94 -8.61
CA MET A 62 -2.00 -15.97 -9.69
C MET A 62 -0.81 -15.92 -10.64
N PHE A 63 0.42 -15.84 -10.12
CA PHE A 63 1.64 -15.80 -10.92
C PHE A 63 2.00 -17.16 -11.52
N HIS A 64 1.82 -18.27 -10.80
CA HIS A 64 2.09 -19.62 -11.34
C HIS A 64 1.22 -19.97 -12.56
N LYS A 65 0.03 -19.37 -12.67
CA LYS A 65 -0.85 -19.56 -13.84
C LYS A 65 -0.32 -18.90 -15.11
N LEU A 66 0.63 -17.97 -15.02
CA LEU A 66 1.19 -17.30 -16.18
C LEU A 66 2.28 -18.20 -16.82
N PRO A 67 2.16 -18.54 -18.11
CA PRO A 67 3.03 -19.54 -18.76
C PRO A 67 4.48 -19.08 -18.90
N ASP A 68 4.71 -17.78 -18.78
CA ASP A 68 5.99 -17.10 -18.92
C ASP A 68 6.53 -16.59 -17.58
N VAL A 69 6.05 -17.12 -16.46
CA VAL A 69 6.56 -16.89 -15.11
C VAL A 69 7.00 -18.23 -14.51
N GLU A 70 8.13 -18.20 -13.80
CA GLU A 70 8.62 -19.32 -13.00
C GLU A 70 8.80 -18.84 -11.57
N ILE A 71 8.10 -19.46 -10.61
CA ILE A 71 8.32 -19.16 -9.19
C ILE A 71 9.45 -20.03 -8.70
N VAL A 72 10.53 -19.42 -8.20
CA VAL A 72 11.79 -20.11 -7.87
C VAL A 72 12.09 -20.14 -6.38
N ALA A 73 11.51 -19.23 -5.62
CA ALA A 73 11.72 -19.12 -4.18
C ALA A 73 10.52 -18.49 -3.46
N ILE A 74 10.40 -18.81 -2.18
CA ILE A 74 9.46 -18.19 -1.25
C ILE A 74 10.21 -17.77 0.02
N CYS A 75 9.74 -16.71 0.67
CA CYS A 75 10.38 -16.16 1.85
C CYS A 75 9.36 -15.77 2.91
N ASP A 76 9.57 -16.21 4.15
CA ASP A 76 8.78 -15.84 5.32
C ASP A 76 9.63 -16.08 6.59
N PRO A 77 9.56 -15.20 7.60
CA PRO A 77 10.20 -15.45 8.89
C PRO A 77 9.64 -16.69 9.62
N ASP A 78 8.45 -17.15 9.27
CA ASP A 78 7.83 -18.38 9.80
C ASP A 78 7.98 -19.56 8.83
N THR A 79 8.80 -20.53 9.21
CA THR A 79 9.03 -21.74 8.38
C THR A 79 7.76 -22.56 8.20
N ALA A 80 6.87 -22.60 9.19
CA ALA A 80 5.60 -23.32 9.10
C ALA A 80 4.66 -22.70 8.05
N ARG A 81 4.75 -21.38 7.81
CA ARG A 81 3.97 -20.72 6.75
C ARG A 81 4.46 -21.05 5.36
N MET A 82 5.77 -21.14 5.16
CA MET A 82 6.36 -21.58 3.88
C MET A 82 5.92 -23.01 3.56
N ASP A 83 6.11 -23.92 4.51
CA ASP A 83 5.72 -25.33 4.36
C ASP A 83 4.21 -25.48 4.14
N GLY A 84 3.41 -24.77 4.94
CA GLY A 84 1.96 -24.78 4.81
C GLY A 84 1.48 -24.23 3.46
N MET A 85 2.14 -23.19 2.92
CA MET A 85 1.82 -22.66 1.59
C MET A 85 2.08 -23.68 0.50
N MET A 86 3.26 -24.31 0.49
CA MET A 86 3.60 -25.31 -0.51
C MET A 86 2.74 -26.57 -0.39
N ALA A 87 2.47 -27.03 0.83
CA ALA A 87 1.56 -28.15 1.08
C ALA A 87 0.16 -27.87 0.54
N ARG A 88 -0.40 -26.68 0.80
CA ARG A 88 -1.72 -26.28 0.28
C ARG A 88 -1.73 -26.19 -1.25
N PHE A 89 -0.67 -25.63 -1.84
CA PHE A 89 -0.57 -25.46 -3.29
C PHE A 89 -0.43 -26.79 -4.04
N ASN A 90 0.33 -27.73 -3.46
CA ASN A 90 0.61 -29.02 -4.06
C ASN A 90 -0.38 -30.14 -3.69
N LYS A 91 -1.30 -29.91 -2.74
CA LYS A 91 -2.21 -30.92 -2.16
C LYS A 91 -2.92 -31.85 -3.17
N LYS A 92 -3.22 -31.37 -4.39
CA LYS A 92 -3.92 -32.14 -5.42
C LYS A 92 -3.13 -32.28 -6.73
N ARG A 93 -1.83 -32.00 -6.70
CA ARG A 93 -0.97 -32.07 -7.88
C ARG A 93 -0.30 -33.45 -7.94
N PRO A 94 -0.18 -34.07 -9.11
CA PRO A 94 0.72 -35.21 -9.31
C PRO A 94 2.15 -34.90 -8.85
N SER A 95 2.95 -35.93 -8.54
CA SER A 95 4.29 -35.73 -7.97
C SER A 95 5.23 -35.04 -8.97
N GLU A 96 5.06 -35.32 -10.25
CA GLU A 96 5.75 -34.73 -11.40
C GLU A 96 5.34 -33.27 -11.66
N GLU A 97 4.17 -32.83 -11.18
CA GLU A 97 3.66 -31.45 -11.31
C GLU A 97 3.79 -30.65 -10.00
N THR A 98 4.36 -31.26 -8.97
CA THR A 98 4.60 -30.61 -7.67
C THR A 98 5.57 -29.46 -7.87
N LEU A 99 5.10 -28.25 -7.55
CA LEU A 99 5.96 -27.08 -7.57
C LEU A 99 6.98 -27.21 -6.43
N LYS A 100 8.26 -27.14 -6.78
CA LYS A 100 9.38 -27.08 -5.84
C LYS A 100 10.03 -25.72 -5.96
N VAL A 101 10.21 -25.05 -4.83
CA VAL A 101 10.81 -23.72 -4.72
C VAL A 101 11.70 -23.71 -3.49
N ASP A 102 12.71 -22.85 -3.49
CA ASP A 102 13.56 -22.70 -2.32
C ASP A 102 12.82 -21.94 -1.20
N HIS A 103 12.95 -22.42 0.03
CA HIS A 103 12.43 -21.76 1.23
C HIS A 103 13.55 -20.94 1.86
N ILE A 104 13.34 -19.63 2.01
CA ILE A 104 14.36 -18.71 2.53
C ILE A 104 13.77 -17.86 3.64
N GLN A 105 14.24 -18.03 4.87
CA GLN A 105 13.68 -17.31 6.02
C GLN A 105 14.06 -15.82 6.05
N ASP A 106 15.33 -15.49 5.74
CA ASP A 106 15.83 -14.11 5.69
C ASP A 106 15.79 -13.56 4.26
N TYR A 107 14.99 -12.51 4.06
CA TYR A 107 14.81 -11.83 2.77
C TYR A 107 16.13 -11.28 2.20
N ARG A 108 17.12 -10.96 3.02
CA ARG A 108 18.43 -10.45 2.57
C ARG A 108 19.14 -11.51 1.71
N LYS A 109 19.11 -12.78 2.14
CA LYS A 109 19.66 -13.91 1.37
C LYS A 109 18.88 -14.16 0.08
N LEU A 110 17.56 -13.97 0.10
CA LEU A 110 16.75 -14.01 -1.11
C LEU A 110 17.20 -12.92 -2.09
N TYR A 111 17.53 -11.73 -1.61
CA TYR A 111 17.92 -10.61 -2.46
C TYR A 111 19.32 -10.77 -3.09
N GLU A 112 20.20 -11.54 -2.46
CA GLU A 112 21.52 -11.92 -3.01
C GLU A 112 21.44 -12.87 -4.21
N ARG A 113 20.30 -13.55 -4.41
CA ARG A 113 20.13 -14.48 -5.53
C ARG A 113 20.08 -13.75 -6.87
N MET A 114 21.03 -14.11 -7.74
CA MET A 114 21.18 -13.56 -9.08
C MET A 114 20.21 -14.15 -10.10
N ASP A 115 19.58 -15.28 -9.78
CA ASP A 115 18.62 -15.96 -10.66
C ASP A 115 17.17 -15.50 -10.45
N ILE A 116 16.93 -14.47 -9.62
CA ILE A 116 15.62 -13.88 -9.38
C ILE A 116 15.54 -12.52 -10.09
N ASP A 117 14.61 -12.41 -11.03
CA ASP A 117 14.35 -11.19 -11.80
C ASP A 117 13.41 -10.24 -11.06
N ALA A 118 12.41 -10.79 -10.37
CA ALA A 118 11.33 -10.03 -9.73
C ALA A 118 10.92 -10.62 -8.38
N VAL A 119 10.39 -9.77 -7.50
CA VAL A 119 9.80 -10.18 -6.22
C VAL A 119 8.38 -9.67 -6.08
N VAL A 120 7.51 -10.49 -5.49
CA VAL A 120 6.15 -10.12 -5.07
C VAL A 120 6.16 -9.99 -3.56
N ILE A 121 5.99 -8.77 -3.08
CA ILE A 121 6.00 -8.44 -1.65
C ILE A 121 4.56 -8.43 -1.15
N ALA A 122 4.26 -9.39 -0.28
CA ALA A 122 2.99 -9.60 0.40
C ALA A 122 3.19 -9.74 1.93
N SER A 123 4.25 -9.13 2.45
CA SER A 123 4.51 -8.96 3.88
C SER A 123 3.51 -7.98 4.51
N PRO A 124 3.52 -7.80 5.84
CA PRO A 124 2.81 -6.69 6.47
C PRO A 124 3.27 -5.31 5.95
N ASN A 125 2.42 -4.28 6.07
CA ASN A 125 2.67 -2.99 5.43
C ASN A 125 3.89 -2.21 5.98
N TYR A 126 4.22 -2.36 7.27
CA TYR A 126 5.43 -1.79 7.87
C TYR A 126 6.75 -2.31 7.27
N TRP A 127 6.70 -3.38 6.46
CA TRP A 127 7.84 -3.89 5.72
C TRP A 127 7.97 -3.37 4.29
N HIS A 128 6.90 -2.82 3.73
CA HIS A 128 6.76 -2.66 2.29
C HIS A 128 7.84 -1.79 1.66
N ALA A 129 8.08 -0.59 2.20
CA ALA A 129 9.07 0.32 1.65
C ALA A 129 10.50 -0.25 1.74
N LEU A 130 10.86 -0.82 2.90
CA LEU A 130 12.16 -1.44 3.11
C LEU A 130 12.39 -2.60 2.14
N HIS A 131 11.44 -3.54 2.05
CA HIS A 131 11.54 -4.67 1.13
C HIS A 131 11.65 -4.23 -0.32
N ALA A 132 10.79 -3.31 -0.77
CA ALA A 132 10.76 -2.87 -2.17
C ALA A 132 12.05 -2.15 -2.55
N ILE A 133 12.53 -1.23 -1.70
CA ILE A 133 13.74 -0.46 -2.00
C ILE A 133 14.97 -1.35 -2.00
N GLN A 134 15.11 -2.27 -1.02
CA GLN A 134 16.24 -3.19 -1.01
C GLN A 134 16.19 -4.21 -2.17
N ALA A 135 15.01 -4.66 -2.58
CA ALA A 135 14.87 -5.51 -3.76
C ALA A 135 15.32 -4.77 -5.04
N MET A 136 14.91 -3.51 -5.22
CA MET A 136 15.34 -2.68 -6.34
C MET A 136 16.85 -2.39 -6.32
N GLN A 137 17.42 -2.14 -5.13
CA GLN A 137 18.88 -2.02 -4.95
C GLN A 137 19.63 -3.30 -5.35
N ALA A 138 19.04 -4.46 -5.06
CA ALA A 138 19.53 -5.77 -5.51
C ALA A 138 19.20 -6.09 -6.98
N GLY A 139 18.73 -5.11 -7.76
CA GLY A 139 18.50 -5.22 -9.19
C GLY A 139 17.19 -5.92 -9.58
N LYS A 140 16.23 -6.07 -8.66
CA LYS A 140 14.99 -6.82 -8.90
C LYS A 140 13.81 -5.91 -9.23
N HIS A 141 12.91 -6.39 -10.09
CA HIS A 141 11.61 -5.77 -10.28
C HIS A 141 10.69 -6.09 -9.10
N VAL A 142 9.68 -5.26 -8.85
CA VAL A 142 8.87 -5.36 -7.64
C VAL A 142 7.37 -5.30 -7.96
N TYR A 143 6.63 -6.28 -7.46
CA TYR A 143 5.19 -6.14 -7.25
C TYR A 143 4.97 -5.94 -5.75
N LEU A 144 4.41 -4.81 -5.36
CA LEU A 144 4.26 -4.39 -3.96
C LEU A 144 2.79 -4.35 -3.57
N GLU A 145 2.38 -5.18 -2.60
CA GLU A 145 1.01 -5.11 -2.08
C GLU A 145 0.66 -3.74 -1.49
N LYS A 146 -0.63 -3.45 -1.48
CA LYS A 146 -1.16 -2.25 -0.83
C LYS A 146 -1.28 -2.46 0.69
N PRO A 147 -1.25 -1.39 1.49
CA PRO A 147 -0.82 -0.03 1.12
C PRO A 147 0.69 -0.03 0.88
N VAL A 148 1.19 0.70 -0.10
CA VAL A 148 2.59 0.58 -0.55
C VAL A 148 3.63 1.08 0.47
N SER A 149 3.21 1.81 1.49
CA SER A 149 4.05 2.39 2.52
C SER A 149 3.33 2.38 3.87
N PHE A 150 4.10 2.60 4.94
CA PHE A 150 3.65 2.77 6.31
C PHE A 150 3.68 4.22 6.78
N THR A 151 4.55 5.05 6.20
CA THR A 151 4.61 6.50 6.49
C THR A 151 4.63 7.37 5.22
N PRO A 152 4.29 8.67 5.33
CA PRO A 152 4.46 9.63 4.24
C PRO A 152 5.91 9.72 3.73
N TRP A 153 6.91 9.68 4.63
CA TRP A 153 8.32 9.69 4.24
C TRP A 153 8.70 8.49 3.39
N GLU A 154 8.27 7.28 3.76
CA GLU A 154 8.51 6.06 2.98
C GLU A 154 7.90 6.13 1.58
N SER A 155 6.73 6.76 1.45
CA SER A 155 6.08 7.00 0.17
C SER A 155 6.98 7.83 -0.75
N ALA A 156 7.60 8.89 -0.23
CA ALA A 156 8.56 9.69 -0.98
C ALA A 156 9.83 8.89 -1.35
N GLN A 157 10.30 8.00 -0.47
CA GLN A 157 11.45 7.14 -0.76
C GLN A 157 11.18 6.14 -1.89
N LEU A 158 9.97 5.58 -1.96
CA LEU A 158 9.58 4.66 -3.03
C LEU A 158 9.60 5.32 -4.41
N GLU A 159 9.13 6.57 -4.51
CA GLU A 159 9.20 7.33 -5.76
C GLU A 159 10.63 7.71 -6.14
N ALA A 160 11.46 8.06 -5.17
CA ALA A 160 12.88 8.28 -5.41
C ALA A 160 13.56 7.00 -5.89
N ALA A 161 13.21 5.85 -5.33
CA ALA A 161 13.74 4.55 -5.72
C ALA A 161 13.32 4.12 -7.13
N GLU A 162 12.05 4.32 -7.49
CA GLU A 162 11.55 4.08 -8.85
C GLU A 162 12.38 4.87 -9.88
N ARG A 163 12.63 6.16 -9.63
CA ARG A 163 13.46 7.01 -10.50
C ARG A 163 14.93 6.58 -10.53
N LYS A 164 15.48 6.16 -9.40
CA LYS A 164 16.92 5.87 -9.26
C LYS A 164 17.33 4.53 -9.86
N TYR A 165 16.59 3.46 -9.58
CA TYR A 165 17.07 2.10 -9.87
C TYR A 165 16.65 1.57 -11.24
N SER A 166 15.81 2.31 -11.99
CA SER A 166 15.31 1.88 -13.30
C SER A 166 14.68 0.48 -13.26
N LYS A 167 13.94 0.20 -12.19
CA LYS A 167 13.20 -1.06 -11.99
C LYS A 167 11.71 -0.78 -12.02
N VAL A 168 11.00 -1.71 -12.65
CA VAL A 168 9.53 -1.70 -12.65
C VAL A 168 9.05 -2.03 -11.25
N ILE A 169 8.22 -1.15 -10.69
CA ILE A 169 7.57 -1.34 -9.41
C ILE A 169 6.05 -1.11 -9.57
N ALA A 170 5.27 -2.18 -9.43
CA ALA A 170 3.82 -2.14 -9.52
C ALA A 170 3.18 -2.17 -8.14
N ALA A 171 2.17 -1.33 -7.91
CA ALA A 171 1.41 -1.36 -6.67
C ALA A 171 0.17 -2.26 -6.78
N GLY A 172 -0.14 -2.99 -5.70
CA GLY A 172 -1.22 -3.99 -5.58
C GLY A 172 -2.66 -3.47 -5.63
N TYR A 173 -2.90 -2.29 -6.20
CA TYR A 173 -4.23 -1.72 -6.44
C TYR A 173 -4.89 -2.31 -7.69
N GLN A 174 -5.16 -3.61 -7.60
CA GLN A 174 -5.93 -4.43 -8.53
C GLN A 174 -7.25 -3.84 -9.05
N ASN A 175 -7.89 -2.93 -8.31
CA ASN A 175 -9.08 -2.20 -8.77
C ASN A 175 -8.83 -1.47 -10.10
N ARG A 176 -7.63 -0.93 -10.30
CA ARG A 176 -7.20 -0.26 -11.54
C ARG A 176 -7.10 -1.19 -12.76
N SER A 177 -6.98 -2.50 -12.52
CA SER A 177 -6.99 -3.50 -13.59
C SER A 177 -8.39 -4.04 -13.89
N SER A 178 -9.38 -3.78 -13.03
CA SER A 178 -10.72 -4.32 -13.20
C SER A 178 -11.49 -3.62 -14.32
N THR A 179 -12.12 -4.40 -15.20
CA THR A 179 -12.88 -3.88 -16.36
C THR A 179 -13.99 -2.90 -15.98
N GLY A 180 -14.68 -3.17 -14.87
CA GLY A 180 -15.82 -2.36 -14.38
C GLY A 180 -15.38 -0.96 -13.96
N PRO A 181 -14.50 -0.82 -12.96
CA PRO A 181 -13.89 0.46 -12.59
C PRO A 181 -13.27 1.20 -13.78
N ARG A 182 -12.52 0.52 -14.65
CA ARG A 182 -11.91 1.16 -15.84
C ARG A 182 -12.95 1.82 -16.75
N ALA A 183 -14.05 1.13 -17.02
CA ALA A 183 -15.10 1.66 -17.87
C ALA A 183 -15.95 2.72 -17.15
N GLY A 184 -16.29 2.51 -15.87
CA GLY A 184 -17.14 3.41 -15.09
C GLY A 184 -16.46 4.74 -14.75
N ILE A 185 -15.19 4.72 -14.32
CA ILE A 185 -14.42 5.93 -14.06
C ILE A 185 -14.20 6.71 -15.36
N LYS A 186 -13.80 6.03 -16.44
CA LYS A 186 -13.67 6.67 -17.76
C LYS A 186 -14.97 7.33 -18.19
N TYR A 187 -16.12 6.69 -18.00
CA TYR A 187 -17.42 7.27 -18.34
C TYR A 187 -17.67 8.60 -17.63
N VAL A 188 -17.30 8.72 -16.36
CA VAL A 188 -17.41 10.00 -15.62
C VAL A 188 -16.38 11.02 -16.11
N GLN A 189 -15.13 10.61 -16.29
CA GLN A 189 -14.05 11.47 -16.77
C GLN A 189 -14.29 12.01 -18.20
N ASP A 190 -15.01 11.27 -19.03
CA ASP A 190 -15.49 11.70 -20.35
C ASP A 190 -16.65 12.73 -20.26
N GLY A 191 -17.08 13.11 -19.05
CA GLY A 191 -18.08 14.15 -18.82
C GLY A 191 -19.54 13.68 -18.85
N ASN A 192 -19.80 12.38 -18.97
CA ASN A 192 -21.16 11.85 -19.14
C ASN A 192 -22.09 12.11 -17.94
N LEU A 193 -21.55 12.33 -16.73
CA LEU A 193 -22.32 12.71 -15.54
C LEU A 193 -22.13 14.18 -15.10
N GLY A 194 -21.42 14.99 -15.90
CA GLY A 194 -21.05 16.36 -15.53
C GLY A 194 -19.96 16.40 -14.44
N LYS A 195 -19.81 17.56 -13.78
CA LYS A 195 -18.77 17.77 -12.77
C LYS A 195 -18.99 16.87 -11.54
N ILE A 196 -17.91 16.29 -11.02
CA ILE A 196 -17.92 15.60 -9.72
C ILE A 196 -17.97 16.65 -8.61
N ARG A 197 -18.93 16.54 -7.69
CA ARG A 197 -19.10 17.46 -6.55
C ARG A 197 -18.58 16.86 -5.26
N LYS A 198 -18.87 15.57 -5.04
CA LYS A 198 -18.54 14.86 -3.81
C LYS A 198 -18.26 13.40 -4.10
N VAL A 199 -17.33 12.80 -3.37
CA VAL A 199 -17.04 11.37 -3.43
C VAL A 199 -16.95 10.78 -2.03
N ARG A 200 -17.72 9.73 -1.77
CA ARG A 200 -17.61 8.92 -0.56
C ARG A 200 -16.85 7.63 -0.87
N SER A 201 -15.73 7.40 -0.19
CA SER A 201 -15.02 6.12 -0.16
C SER A 201 -15.56 5.29 0.99
N ILE A 202 -16.08 4.11 0.72
CA ILE A 202 -16.89 3.34 1.66
C ILE A 202 -16.29 1.97 1.84
N CYS A 203 -15.85 1.67 3.06
CA CYS A 203 -15.43 0.34 3.48
C CYS A 203 -16.20 -0.07 4.73
N TYR A 204 -17.37 -0.63 4.52
CA TYR A 204 -18.21 -1.19 5.57
C TYR A 204 -18.10 -2.71 5.56
N ARG A 205 -17.42 -3.27 6.57
CA ARG A 205 -17.20 -4.71 6.71
C ARG A 205 -17.62 -5.16 8.09
N ASN A 206 -18.06 -6.40 8.20
CA ASN A 206 -18.29 -7.00 9.51
C ASN A 206 -16.96 -7.60 9.95
N ARG A 207 -16.34 -6.99 10.96
CA ARG A 207 -15.22 -7.54 11.71
C ARG A 207 -15.71 -7.87 13.11
N ASP A 208 -15.02 -8.82 13.73
CA ASP A 208 -15.18 -9.12 15.14
C ASP A 208 -13.95 -8.58 15.90
N SER A 209 -14.08 -8.52 17.23
CA SER A 209 -12.95 -8.24 18.11
C SER A 209 -11.80 -9.20 17.82
N ILE A 210 -10.57 -8.69 17.90
CA ILE A 210 -9.36 -9.53 17.79
C ILE A 210 -9.03 -10.26 19.11
N GLY A 211 -9.78 -9.98 20.17
CA GLY A 211 -9.52 -10.48 21.51
C GLY A 211 -8.27 -9.87 22.15
N LYS A 212 -8.06 -10.20 23.42
CA LYS A 212 -6.93 -9.74 24.22
C LYS A 212 -6.48 -10.86 25.14
N LEU A 213 -5.19 -11.11 25.15
CA LEU A 213 -4.55 -12.05 26.05
C LEU A 213 -4.38 -11.41 27.42
N THR A 214 -4.40 -12.22 28.47
CA THR A 214 -4.06 -11.78 29.83
C THR A 214 -2.56 -11.73 30.08
N GLU A 215 -1.78 -12.48 29.28
CA GLU A 215 -0.32 -12.55 29.33
C GLU A 215 0.27 -12.33 27.92
N PRO A 216 1.53 -11.90 27.80
CA PRO A 216 2.19 -11.74 26.50
C PRO A 216 2.14 -13.02 25.65
N LEU A 217 1.90 -12.86 24.35
CA LEU A 217 1.89 -13.96 23.39
C LEU A 217 3.23 -14.70 23.39
N LYS A 218 3.18 -16.03 23.57
CA LYS A 218 4.35 -16.89 23.32
C LYS A 218 4.53 -17.06 21.82
N ILE A 219 5.65 -16.57 21.29
CA ILE A 219 5.98 -16.72 19.88
C ILE A 219 6.27 -18.19 19.55
N PRO A 220 5.70 -18.76 18.47
CA PRO A 220 6.02 -20.12 18.04
C PRO A 220 7.49 -20.29 17.65
N ASP A 221 8.07 -21.46 17.94
CA ASP A 221 9.49 -21.75 17.66
C ASP A 221 9.84 -21.76 16.15
N THR A 222 8.85 -21.85 15.27
CA THR A 222 9.04 -21.80 13.81
C THR A 222 9.24 -20.38 13.28
N VAL A 223 9.00 -19.37 14.13
CA VAL A 223 9.03 -17.96 13.77
C VAL A 223 10.31 -17.32 14.25
N ASP A 224 11.11 -16.80 13.32
CA ASP A 224 12.12 -15.82 13.67
C ASP A 224 11.42 -14.49 13.99
N TYR A 225 11.23 -14.21 15.29
CA TYR A 225 10.50 -13.04 15.72
C TYR A 225 11.20 -11.73 15.36
N ASP A 226 12.54 -11.71 15.35
CA ASP A 226 13.29 -10.50 15.00
C ASP A 226 13.08 -10.15 13.54
N LEU A 227 13.11 -11.15 12.65
CA LEU A 227 12.77 -11.02 11.23
C LEU A 227 11.27 -10.83 10.98
N TRP A 228 10.39 -11.24 11.88
CA TRP A 228 8.96 -10.94 11.74
C TRP A 228 8.67 -9.48 12.07
N LEU A 229 9.16 -9.01 13.22
CA LEU A 229 8.96 -7.64 13.69
C LEU A 229 9.75 -6.62 12.86
N GLY A 230 10.96 -6.99 12.44
CA GLY A 230 11.92 -6.17 11.70
C GLY A 230 11.89 -4.68 11.98
N PRO A 231 11.41 -3.84 11.05
CA PRO A 231 11.53 -2.40 11.17
C PRO A 231 10.62 -1.80 12.25
N ALA A 232 9.48 -2.43 12.54
CA ALA A 232 8.51 -1.92 13.50
C ALA A 232 9.06 -1.90 14.93
N LYS A 233 8.70 -0.88 15.73
CA LYS A 233 9.16 -0.76 17.12
C LYS A 233 8.75 -1.97 17.96
N GLN A 234 9.65 -2.40 18.85
CA GLN A 234 9.37 -3.48 19.77
C GLN A 234 8.29 -3.06 20.76
N HIS A 235 7.26 -3.90 20.88
CA HIS A 235 6.17 -3.75 21.83
C HIS A 235 5.69 -5.13 22.25
N THR A 236 5.01 -5.21 23.38
CA THR A 236 4.46 -6.46 23.91
C THR A 236 3.23 -6.86 23.11
N LEU A 237 3.22 -8.08 22.56
CA LEU A 237 2.06 -8.62 21.84
C LEU A 237 1.04 -9.20 22.81
N MET A 238 -0.11 -8.55 22.91
CA MET A 238 -1.24 -9.01 23.74
C MET A 238 -2.39 -9.59 22.90
N ARG A 239 -2.14 -9.94 21.64
CA ARG A 239 -3.15 -10.44 20.69
C ARG A 239 -2.94 -11.91 20.33
N PRO A 240 -4.01 -12.70 20.13
CA PRO A 240 -3.90 -14.13 19.85
C PRO A 240 -3.37 -14.43 18.44
N GLN A 241 -3.82 -13.72 17.39
CA GLN A 241 -3.46 -14.03 16.00
C GLN A 241 -2.49 -13.00 15.40
N PHE A 242 -1.25 -12.96 15.90
CA PHE A 242 -0.29 -11.91 15.52
C PHE A 242 0.03 -11.82 14.01
N HIS A 243 -0.07 -12.92 13.26
CA HIS A 243 0.17 -12.93 11.81
C HIS A 243 -0.94 -12.28 10.96
N TYR A 244 -2.15 -12.12 11.49
CA TYR A 244 -3.25 -11.45 10.78
C TYR A 244 -3.59 -10.12 11.45
N ASP A 245 -3.66 -10.11 12.78
CA ASP A 245 -4.14 -8.96 13.56
C ASP A 245 -3.12 -7.82 13.67
N TRP A 246 -1.93 -7.95 13.07
CA TRP A 246 -0.91 -6.88 13.03
C TRP A 246 -1.44 -5.55 12.51
N HIS A 247 -2.44 -5.58 11.63
CA HIS A 247 -2.97 -4.37 11.01
C HIS A 247 -3.85 -3.55 11.97
N TRP A 248 -4.24 -4.10 13.12
CA TRP A 248 -5.05 -3.41 14.13
C TRP A 248 -4.23 -2.67 15.21
N ASP A 249 -2.91 -2.67 15.06
CA ASP A 249 -1.94 -2.12 16.00
C ASP A 249 -1.11 -1.04 15.29
N PHE A 250 -1.09 0.20 15.78
CA PHE A 250 -0.36 1.31 15.15
C PHE A 250 1.16 1.11 15.12
N HIS A 251 1.73 0.16 15.87
CA HIS A 251 3.15 -0.19 15.77
C HIS A 251 3.46 -1.02 14.53
N THR A 252 2.49 -1.82 14.07
CA THR A 252 2.67 -2.77 12.97
C THR A 252 1.64 -2.60 11.86
N GLY A 253 0.79 -1.59 11.92
CA GLY A 253 -0.46 -1.56 11.15
C GLY A 253 -1.09 -0.18 11.06
N SER A 254 -2.20 -0.10 10.33
CA SER A 254 -2.86 1.17 9.98
C SER A 254 -4.38 1.07 10.01
N GLY A 255 -4.93 0.11 10.77
CA GLY A 255 -6.36 -0.20 10.83
C GLY A 255 -6.93 -0.71 9.50
N ASP A 256 -8.25 -0.87 9.42
CA ASP A 256 -8.87 -1.29 8.15
C ASP A 256 -8.85 -0.19 7.09
N ILE A 257 -8.64 1.09 7.48
CA ILE A 257 -8.41 2.18 6.53
C ILE A 257 -7.15 1.98 5.68
N GLY A 258 -6.07 1.47 6.28
CA GLY A 258 -4.87 1.09 5.53
C GLY A 258 -4.93 -0.32 4.94
N ASN A 259 -5.71 -1.23 5.52
CA ASN A 259 -5.80 -2.61 5.04
C ASN A 259 -6.81 -2.78 3.89
N GLN A 260 -8.11 -2.64 4.14
CA GLN A 260 -9.12 -2.73 3.08
C GLN A 260 -9.40 -1.36 2.44
N GLY A 261 -9.71 -0.35 3.26
CA GLY A 261 -10.23 0.95 2.82
C GLY A 261 -9.36 1.68 1.81
N VAL A 262 -8.04 1.42 1.82
CA VAL A 262 -7.11 2.00 0.85
C VAL A 262 -7.43 1.61 -0.60
N HIS A 263 -8.09 0.46 -0.82
CA HIS A 263 -8.57 0.10 -2.15
C HIS A 263 -9.64 1.05 -2.68
N GLU A 264 -10.52 1.52 -1.81
CA GLU A 264 -11.60 2.45 -2.14
C GLU A 264 -11.09 3.89 -2.20
N ILE A 265 -10.13 4.25 -1.35
CA ILE A 265 -9.39 5.52 -1.44
C ILE A 265 -8.69 5.63 -2.80
N ASP A 266 -8.06 4.55 -3.29
CA ASP A 266 -7.43 4.52 -4.62
C ASP A 266 -8.44 4.72 -5.76
N LEU A 267 -9.65 4.18 -5.65
CA LEU A 267 -10.72 4.45 -6.61
C LEU A 267 -11.13 5.93 -6.61
N VAL A 268 -11.10 6.61 -5.47
CA VAL A 268 -11.37 8.06 -5.39
C VAL A 268 -10.26 8.85 -6.06
N CYS A 269 -8.99 8.57 -5.73
CA CYS A 269 -7.84 9.20 -6.38
C CYS A 269 -7.94 9.06 -7.91
N TRP A 270 -8.18 7.83 -8.38
CA TRP A 270 -8.27 7.56 -9.81
C TRP A 270 -9.46 8.25 -10.47
N LEU A 271 -10.65 8.23 -9.84
CA LEU A 271 -11.83 8.91 -10.36
C LEU A 271 -11.58 10.40 -10.57
N LEU A 272 -10.92 11.04 -9.61
CA LEU A 272 -10.59 12.47 -9.64
C LEU A 272 -9.39 12.81 -10.54
N GLY A 273 -8.82 11.83 -11.25
CA GLY A 273 -7.70 12.04 -12.18
C GLY A 273 -6.33 12.10 -11.49
N ASP A 274 -6.16 11.39 -10.38
CA ASP A 274 -4.94 11.34 -9.56
C ASP A 274 -4.38 12.75 -9.23
N PRO A 275 -5.20 13.63 -8.60
CA PRO A 275 -4.80 15.00 -8.27
C PRO A 275 -3.72 15.05 -7.17
N GLU A 276 -3.18 16.25 -6.93
CA GLU A 276 -2.34 16.50 -5.75
C GLU A 276 -3.08 16.16 -4.44
N LEU A 277 -2.31 15.80 -3.40
CA LEU A 277 -2.82 15.55 -2.06
C LEU A 277 -3.57 16.79 -1.51
N PRO A 278 -4.55 16.60 -0.62
CA PRO A 278 -5.29 17.71 -0.03
C PRO A 278 -4.35 18.56 0.84
N ARG A 279 -4.66 19.85 0.96
CA ARG A 279 -3.95 20.76 1.86
C ARG A 279 -4.38 20.63 3.31
N LYS A 280 -5.57 20.09 3.54
CA LYS A 280 -6.16 19.89 4.86
C LYS A 280 -6.92 18.58 4.91
N ILE A 281 -6.80 17.87 6.02
CA ILE A 281 -7.62 16.70 6.34
C ILE A 281 -7.91 16.67 7.84
N GLN A 282 -9.13 16.27 8.17
CA GLN A 282 -9.56 16.08 9.54
C GLN A 282 -10.44 14.86 9.64
N THR A 283 -10.40 14.21 10.81
CA THR A 283 -11.00 12.89 11.03
C THR A 283 -11.74 12.86 12.35
N PHE A 284 -12.79 12.05 12.44
CA PHE A 284 -13.36 11.61 13.71
C PHE A 284 -13.61 10.10 13.68
N GLY A 285 -13.68 9.48 14.85
CA GLY A 285 -13.89 8.04 14.97
C GLY A 285 -13.39 7.48 16.29
N ASN A 286 -13.53 6.18 16.49
CA ASN A 286 -12.95 5.46 17.62
C ASN A 286 -12.92 3.95 17.36
N ARG A 287 -12.45 3.19 18.35
CA ARG A 287 -12.61 1.74 18.47
C ARG A 287 -13.76 1.44 19.43
N PHE A 288 -14.96 1.23 18.89
CA PHE A 288 -16.18 1.00 19.66
C PHE A 288 -16.44 -0.48 19.92
N ALA A 289 -17.12 -0.78 21.04
CA ALA A 289 -17.60 -2.10 21.46
C ALA A 289 -16.55 -3.22 21.68
N TRP A 290 -15.28 -3.00 21.32
CA TRP A 290 -14.22 -3.99 21.48
C TRP A 290 -13.25 -3.59 22.61
N ASP A 291 -13.34 -4.29 23.74
CA ASP A 291 -12.25 -4.35 24.71
C ASP A 291 -11.25 -5.43 24.27
N ASP A 292 -10.32 -5.03 23.41
CA ASP A 292 -9.36 -5.95 22.84
C ASP A 292 -7.94 -5.37 22.71
N ALA A 293 -7.05 -6.11 22.05
CA ALA A 293 -5.65 -5.73 21.92
C ALA A 293 -5.37 -4.71 20.79
N GLY A 294 -6.40 -4.22 20.08
CA GLY A 294 -6.23 -3.26 18.99
C GLY A 294 -6.28 -1.82 19.49
N ASP A 295 -5.48 -0.94 18.87
CA ASP A 295 -5.46 0.50 19.17
C ASP A 295 -5.87 1.36 17.96
N THR A 296 -6.10 0.72 16.81
CA THR A 296 -6.62 1.39 15.61
C THR A 296 -8.15 1.48 15.64
N PRO A 297 -8.73 2.56 15.10
CA PRO A 297 -10.17 2.74 15.08
C PRO A 297 -10.85 1.69 14.19
N ASN A 298 -12.02 1.23 14.64
CA ASN A 298 -12.89 0.36 13.87
C ASN A 298 -14.01 1.11 13.17
N MET A 299 -14.18 2.38 13.51
CA MET A 299 -15.05 3.31 12.83
C MET A 299 -14.30 4.64 12.71
N ILE A 300 -14.02 5.05 11.49
CA ILE A 300 -13.25 6.27 11.20
C ILE A 300 -13.83 6.97 9.97
N THR A 301 -14.03 8.27 10.09
CA THR A 301 -14.55 9.13 9.02
C THR A 301 -13.63 10.33 8.84
N SER A 302 -13.09 10.50 7.65
CA SER A 302 -12.20 11.62 7.30
C SER A 302 -12.82 12.49 6.22
N TRP A 303 -12.63 13.81 6.32
CA TRP A 303 -13.05 14.77 5.29
C TRP A 303 -11.91 15.68 4.87
N PHE A 304 -11.90 15.96 3.56
CA PHE A 304 -11.00 16.90 2.92
C PHE A 304 -11.54 17.31 1.54
N GLN A 305 -10.95 18.36 0.96
CA GLN A 305 -11.20 18.76 -0.43
C GLN A 305 -10.02 18.35 -1.31
N MET A 306 -10.30 17.70 -2.43
CA MET A 306 -9.28 17.22 -3.38
C MET A 306 -9.86 17.16 -4.79
N GLY A 307 -9.08 17.55 -5.81
CA GLY A 307 -9.52 17.49 -7.21
C GLY A 307 -10.79 18.33 -7.52
N GLY A 308 -11.07 19.35 -6.71
CA GLY A 308 -12.26 20.21 -6.86
C GLY A 308 -13.57 19.58 -6.35
N ALA A 309 -13.49 18.50 -5.57
CA ALA A 309 -14.63 17.84 -4.94
C ALA A 309 -14.43 17.68 -3.41
N ASP A 310 -15.53 17.58 -2.67
CA ASP A 310 -15.51 17.10 -1.29
C ASP A 310 -15.27 15.60 -1.28
N VAL A 311 -14.32 15.14 -0.47
CA VAL A 311 -14.02 13.72 -0.30
C VAL A 311 -14.26 13.33 1.13
N ILE A 312 -15.01 12.25 1.32
CA ILE A 312 -15.25 11.64 2.63
C ILE A 312 -14.80 10.19 2.57
N ILE A 313 -13.89 9.80 3.45
CA ILE A 313 -13.47 8.41 3.63
C ILE A 313 -14.20 7.86 4.83
N GLU A 314 -14.81 6.69 4.70
CA GLU A 314 -15.51 6.01 5.77
C GLU A 314 -15.09 4.55 5.85
N VAL A 315 -14.57 4.18 7.01
CA VAL A 315 -14.37 2.79 7.39
C VAL A 315 -15.27 2.50 8.59
N ASN A 316 -16.02 1.41 8.50
CA ASN A 316 -16.87 0.92 9.56
C ASN A 316 -16.79 -0.61 9.58
N ASP A 317 -16.13 -1.12 10.61
CA ASP A 317 -15.88 -2.54 10.79
C ASP A 317 -16.94 -3.23 11.64
N MET A 318 -18.05 -2.54 11.92
CA MET A 318 -19.15 -3.04 12.73
C MET A 318 -20.35 -3.42 11.86
N ARG A 319 -20.98 -4.54 12.21
CA ARG A 319 -22.33 -4.89 11.73
C ARG A 319 -23.37 -3.90 12.27
N LEU A 320 -24.54 -3.83 11.64
CA LEU A 320 -25.62 -2.90 12.01
C LEU A 320 -26.08 -3.03 13.46
N SER A 321 -26.09 -4.25 13.99
CA SER A 321 -26.40 -4.52 15.40
C SER A 321 -25.69 -5.81 15.84
N PRO A 322 -25.48 -6.05 17.15
CA PRO A 322 -24.76 -7.22 17.66
C PRO A 322 -25.36 -8.55 17.18
N ASP A 323 -26.67 -8.62 17.02
CA ASP A 323 -27.48 -9.80 16.68
C ASP A 323 -27.66 -10.04 15.17
N ARG A 324 -27.33 -9.06 14.33
CA ARG A 324 -27.53 -9.14 12.87
C ARG A 324 -26.22 -9.06 12.13
N ASN A 325 -25.81 -10.15 11.47
CA ASN A 325 -24.61 -10.16 10.63
C ASN A 325 -24.84 -9.46 9.27
N VAL A 326 -25.22 -8.18 9.31
CA VAL A 326 -25.50 -7.33 8.16
C VAL A 326 -24.67 -6.06 8.29
N SER A 327 -23.84 -5.76 7.29
CA SER A 327 -23.08 -4.50 7.25
C SER A 327 -24.01 -3.32 6.91
N PRO A 328 -23.73 -2.12 7.45
CA PRO A 328 -24.35 -0.90 6.94
C PRO A 328 -24.05 -0.71 5.46
N HIS A 329 -24.82 0.13 4.78
CA HIS A 329 -24.57 0.51 3.39
C HIS A 329 -24.97 1.96 3.14
N PHE A 330 -24.35 2.59 2.15
CA PHE A 330 -24.80 3.89 1.64
C PHE A 330 -25.17 3.76 0.17
N MET A 331 -26.41 4.12 -0.18
CA MET A 331 -26.95 3.99 -1.55
C MET A 331 -26.80 2.57 -2.17
N GLY A 332 -26.80 1.53 -1.33
CA GLY A 332 -26.60 0.13 -1.72
C GLY A 332 -25.12 -0.30 -1.82
N THR A 333 -24.17 0.60 -1.56
CA THR A 333 -22.73 0.31 -1.56
C THR A 333 -22.25 0.03 -0.13
N ARG A 334 -21.56 -1.11 0.04
CA ARG A 334 -20.90 -1.50 1.29
C ARG A 334 -19.38 -1.36 1.20
N VAL A 335 -18.81 -1.78 0.07
CA VAL A 335 -17.39 -1.67 -0.24
C VAL A 335 -17.26 -1.09 -1.65
N GLY A 336 -16.72 0.11 -1.79
CA GLY A 336 -16.61 0.82 -3.05
C GLY A 336 -16.65 2.34 -2.88
N ILE A 337 -17.03 3.04 -3.95
CA ILE A 337 -17.22 4.49 -3.95
C ILE A 337 -18.65 4.86 -4.32
N VAL A 338 -19.09 6.04 -3.88
CA VAL A 338 -20.28 6.73 -4.37
C VAL A 338 -19.89 8.17 -4.70
N ALA A 339 -19.86 8.49 -5.99
CA ALA A 339 -19.54 9.81 -6.51
C ALA A 339 -20.81 10.53 -6.94
N GLU A 340 -21.10 11.65 -6.29
CA GLU A 340 -22.16 12.58 -6.66
C GLU A 340 -21.65 13.53 -7.76
N CYS A 341 -22.33 13.51 -8.90
CA CYS A 341 -22.05 14.33 -10.06
C CYS A 341 -23.26 15.20 -10.40
N GLU A 342 -23.11 16.20 -11.28
CA GLU A 342 -24.20 17.12 -11.64
C GLU A 342 -25.44 16.43 -12.24
N LYS A 343 -25.23 15.35 -12.99
CA LYS A 343 -26.28 14.63 -13.73
C LYS A 343 -26.59 13.24 -13.17
N GLY A 344 -26.19 12.95 -11.94
CA GLY A 344 -26.44 11.66 -11.30
C GLY A 344 -25.26 11.17 -10.47
N TYR A 345 -25.16 9.86 -10.28
CA TYR A 345 -24.13 9.24 -9.46
C TYR A 345 -23.39 8.14 -10.19
N LEU A 346 -22.10 7.98 -9.91
CA LEU A 346 -21.37 6.73 -10.15
C LEU A 346 -21.21 6.01 -8.82
N LYS A 347 -21.63 4.74 -8.74
CA LYS A 347 -21.46 3.93 -7.53
C LYS A 347 -21.01 2.51 -7.83
N GLY A 348 -20.23 1.94 -6.92
CA GLY A 348 -19.74 0.57 -7.00
C GLY A 348 -18.24 0.50 -6.75
N GLY A 349 -17.60 -0.58 -7.19
CA GLY A 349 -16.19 -0.80 -6.91
C GLY A 349 -15.62 -1.92 -7.76
N ARG A 350 -14.75 -2.72 -7.14
CA ARG A 350 -13.93 -3.72 -7.83
C ARG A 350 -14.68 -4.64 -8.80
N PHE A 351 -15.83 -5.18 -8.40
CA PHE A 351 -16.58 -6.17 -9.19
C PHE A 351 -17.62 -5.54 -10.12
N GLY A 352 -17.69 -4.21 -10.17
CA GLY A 352 -18.52 -3.49 -11.09
C GLY A 352 -18.98 -2.15 -10.54
N MET A 353 -19.34 -1.27 -11.46
CA MET A 353 -19.88 0.06 -11.18
C MET A 353 -21.19 0.27 -11.94
N MET A 354 -21.95 1.27 -11.54
CA MET A 354 -23.13 1.74 -12.26
C MET A 354 -23.25 3.26 -12.19
N ALA A 355 -23.65 3.84 -13.32
CA ALA A 355 -24.14 5.20 -13.37
C ALA A 355 -25.66 5.18 -13.13
N VAL A 356 -26.16 6.05 -12.27
CA VAL A 356 -27.57 6.19 -11.92
C VAL A 356 -28.00 7.65 -12.00
N GLU A 357 -29.29 7.87 -12.24
CA GLU A 357 -29.93 9.20 -12.28
C GLU A 357 -29.83 9.92 -10.92
N PRO A 358 -30.15 11.23 -10.84
CA PRO A 358 -30.17 12.00 -9.60
C PRO A 358 -31.08 11.45 -8.49
N ASP A 359 -32.04 10.57 -8.83
CA ASP A 359 -32.85 9.84 -7.84
C ASP A 359 -32.07 8.76 -7.06
N GLY A 360 -30.83 8.45 -7.49
CA GLY A 360 -29.94 7.46 -6.90
C GLY A 360 -30.32 5.99 -7.16
N LYS A 361 -31.40 5.75 -7.90
CA LYS A 361 -32.07 4.45 -8.09
C LYS A 361 -32.14 4.03 -9.55
N THR A 362 -32.52 4.92 -10.45
CA THR A 362 -32.72 4.61 -11.86
C THR A 362 -31.38 4.43 -12.55
N VAL A 363 -31.15 3.26 -13.14
CA VAL A 363 -29.85 2.91 -13.74
C VAL A 363 -29.73 3.48 -15.14
N ILE A 364 -28.72 4.31 -15.36
CA ILE A 364 -28.32 4.81 -16.68
C ILE A 364 -27.48 3.75 -17.40
N LYS A 365 -26.46 3.22 -16.71
CA LYS A 365 -25.51 2.27 -17.31
C LYS A 365 -24.83 1.40 -16.24
N LYS A 366 -24.56 0.13 -16.59
CA LYS A 366 -23.77 -0.80 -15.75
C LYS A 366 -22.42 -1.07 -16.38
N PHE A 367 -21.42 -1.26 -15.53
CA PHE A 367 -20.03 -1.57 -15.89
C PHE A 367 -19.59 -2.81 -15.11
N PRO A 368 -19.82 -4.02 -15.64
CA PRO A 368 -19.41 -5.27 -14.98
C PRO A 368 -17.89 -5.32 -14.78
N GLY A 369 -17.42 -5.80 -13.62
CA GLY A 369 -16.00 -5.94 -13.30
C GLY A 369 -15.56 -7.40 -13.19
N ASP A 370 -14.34 -7.67 -13.63
CA ASP A 370 -13.66 -8.98 -13.57
C ASP A 370 -12.85 -9.17 -12.29
N GLY A 371 -12.91 -8.24 -11.34
CA GLY A 371 -12.14 -8.31 -10.10
C GLY A 371 -10.65 -7.95 -10.25
N GLY A 372 -10.20 -7.53 -11.43
CA GLY A 372 -8.80 -7.18 -11.68
C GLY A 372 -7.91 -8.41 -11.94
N GLU A 373 -8.47 -9.48 -12.49
CA GLU A 373 -7.75 -10.73 -12.81
C GLU A 373 -6.49 -10.53 -13.65
N THR A 374 -6.48 -9.51 -14.51
CA THR A 374 -5.35 -9.22 -15.41
C THR A 374 -4.20 -8.44 -14.76
N HIS A 375 -4.28 -8.15 -13.46
CA HIS A 375 -3.29 -7.32 -12.78
C HIS A 375 -1.88 -7.95 -12.68
N PRO A 376 -1.70 -9.25 -12.39
CA PRO A 376 -0.39 -9.91 -12.46
C PRO A 376 0.21 -9.88 -13.87
N ARG A 377 -0.61 -10.15 -14.89
CA ARG A 377 -0.19 -10.08 -16.30
C ARG A 377 0.34 -8.70 -16.67
N ASN A 378 -0.35 -7.64 -16.25
CA ASN A 378 0.09 -6.26 -16.47
C ASN A 378 1.48 -5.96 -15.87
N PHE A 379 1.79 -6.50 -14.69
CA PHE A 379 3.12 -6.38 -14.10
C PHE A 379 4.17 -7.13 -14.92
N VAL A 380 3.92 -8.39 -15.29
CA VAL A 380 4.89 -9.18 -16.07
C VAL A 380 5.16 -8.54 -17.45
N ASP A 381 4.13 -7.99 -18.10
CA ASP A 381 4.28 -7.27 -19.37
C ASP A 381 5.16 -6.03 -19.21
N ALA A 382 4.93 -5.22 -18.17
CA ALA A 382 5.76 -4.05 -17.87
C ALA A 382 7.22 -4.43 -17.59
N VAL A 383 7.46 -5.51 -16.84
CA VAL A 383 8.81 -6.02 -16.56
C VAL A 383 9.52 -6.47 -17.84
N LYS A 384 8.85 -7.27 -18.66
CA LYS A 384 9.42 -7.76 -19.93
C LYS A 384 9.72 -6.64 -20.91
N ALA A 385 8.87 -5.62 -20.95
CA ALA A 385 9.11 -4.42 -21.73
C ALA A 385 10.15 -3.48 -21.10
N SER A 386 10.53 -3.70 -19.85
CA SER A 386 11.31 -2.76 -19.04
C SER A 386 10.71 -1.35 -19.05
N ASP A 387 9.38 -1.27 -18.99
CA ASP A 387 8.61 -0.04 -19.16
C ASP A 387 7.52 0.09 -18.08
N SER A 388 7.79 0.91 -17.07
CA SER A 388 6.84 1.21 -15.99
C SER A 388 5.60 1.97 -16.46
N SER A 389 5.64 2.63 -17.64
CA SER A 389 4.48 3.37 -18.15
C SER A 389 3.31 2.46 -18.55
N LEU A 390 3.58 1.16 -18.75
CA LEU A 390 2.56 0.15 -19.00
C LEU A 390 1.75 -0.22 -17.75
N LEU A 391 2.22 0.15 -16.56
CA LEU A 391 1.54 -0.19 -15.31
C LEU A 391 0.24 0.60 -15.18
N ARG A 392 -0.85 -0.11 -14.87
CA ARG A 392 -2.14 0.51 -14.55
C ARG A 392 -2.18 1.12 -13.14
N SER A 393 -1.22 0.75 -12.30
CA SER A 393 -1.11 1.14 -10.90
C SER A 393 0.35 1.49 -10.62
N SER A 394 0.70 2.75 -10.85
CA SER A 394 2.04 3.28 -10.63
C SER A 394 2.29 3.54 -9.15
N ILE A 395 3.57 3.62 -8.75
CA ILE A 395 3.92 3.96 -7.37
C ILE A 395 3.45 5.36 -6.97
N ARG A 396 3.49 6.33 -7.90
CA ARG A 396 3.01 7.69 -7.62
C ARG A 396 1.54 7.73 -7.21
N SER A 397 0.64 7.10 -7.99
CA SER A 397 -0.79 7.10 -7.66
C SER A 397 -1.06 6.31 -6.38
N ALA A 398 -0.40 5.16 -6.25
CA ALA A 398 -0.49 4.28 -5.08
C ALA A 398 -0.07 4.96 -3.77
N ASN A 399 0.99 5.78 -3.83
CA ASN A 399 1.47 6.56 -2.71
C ASN A 399 0.49 7.64 -2.29
N ALA A 400 -0.17 8.32 -3.24
CA ALA A 400 -1.19 9.30 -2.89
C ALA A 400 -2.32 8.64 -2.08
N SER A 401 -2.77 7.45 -2.49
CA SER A 401 -3.80 6.68 -1.78
C SER A 401 -3.33 6.23 -0.39
N ALA A 402 -2.09 5.75 -0.27
CA ALA A 402 -1.51 5.38 1.03
C ALA A 402 -1.38 6.60 1.96
N CYS A 403 -0.89 7.74 1.46
CA CYS A 403 -0.78 8.98 2.21
C CYS A 403 -2.12 9.46 2.76
N LEU A 404 -3.22 9.34 2.01
CA LEU A 404 -4.55 9.70 2.52
C LEU A 404 -4.94 8.85 3.73
N ALA A 405 -4.70 7.53 3.70
CA ALA A 405 -4.93 6.66 4.85
C ALA A 405 -4.01 7.02 6.04
N HIS A 406 -2.74 7.34 5.76
CA HIS A 406 -1.77 7.79 6.78
C HIS A 406 -2.23 9.08 7.44
N PHE A 407 -2.61 10.10 6.66
CA PHE A 407 -3.03 11.38 7.23
C PHE A 407 -4.35 11.28 7.99
N SER A 408 -5.28 10.42 7.56
CA SER A 408 -6.49 10.10 8.35
C SER A 408 -6.13 9.54 9.72
N ASN A 409 -5.23 8.55 9.77
CA ASN A 409 -4.76 7.96 11.03
C ASN A 409 -3.96 8.97 11.87
N ILE A 410 -3.08 9.77 11.27
CA ILE A 410 -2.31 10.78 11.98
C ILE A 410 -3.26 11.83 12.59
N SER A 411 -4.23 12.31 11.83
CA SER A 411 -5.26 13.25 12.31
C SER A 411 -5.94 12.71 13.56
N HIS A 412 -6.40 11.45 13.51
CA HIS A 412 -7.00 10.76 14.65
C HIS A 412 -6.04 10.63 15.85
N ARG A 413 -4.81 10.17 15.64
CA ARG A 413 -3.82 9.89 16.70
C ARG A 413 -3.36 11.14 17.45
N VAL A 414 -3.28 12.28 16.77
CA VAL A 414 -2.92 13.57 17.40
C VAL A 414 -4.14 14.36 17.84
N GLY A 415 -5.34 13.77 17.73
CA GLY A 415 -6.59 14.32 18.22
C GLY A 415 -6.78 14.16 19.71
N GLU A 416 -8.00 14.44 20.14
CA GLU A 416 -8.43 14.31 21.53
C GLU A 416 -9.83 13.70 21.60
N LEU A 417 -10.18 13.18 22.77
CA LEU A 417 -11.55 12.77 23.04
C LEU A 417 -12.46 14.00 22.89
N ALA A 418 -13.50 13.88 22.07
CA ALA A 418 -14.27 15.04 21.66
C ALA A 418 -15.09 15.60 22.82
N GLY A 419 -14.82 16.84 23.18
CA GLY A 419 -15.81 17.66 23.88
C GLY A 419 -16.98 17.98 22.96
N SER A 420 -18.13 18.36 23.54
CA SER A 420 -19.33 18.70 22.78
C SER A 420 -19.11 19.84 21.76
N ASN A 421 -18.09 20.67 21.93
CA ASN A 421 -17.75 21.77 21.02
C ASN A 421 -16.85 21.35 19.84
N SER A 422 -15.81 20.54 20.04
CA SER A 422 -14.85 20.19 18.98
C SER A 422 -15.47 19.31 17.90
N LEU A 423 -16.35 18.37 18.28
CA LEU A 423 -17.12 17.59 17.32
C LEU A 423 -18.09 18.49 16.54
N LYS A 424 -18.87 19.35 17.22
CA LYS A 424 -19.80 20.27 16.55
C LYS A 424 -19.09 21.20 15.56
N GLU A 425 -17.93 21.74 15.93
CA GLU A 425 -17.12 22.59 15.06
C GLU A 425 -16.71 21.82 13.80
N PHE A 426 -16.17 20.60 13.95
CA PHE A 426 -15.80 19.79 12.78
C PHE A 426 -17.01 19.45 11.90
N LEU A 427 -18.14 19.04 12.48
CA LEU A 427 -19.36 18.73 11.72
C LEU A 427 -19.88 19.94 10.95
N SER A 428 -19.70 21.17 11.48
CA SER A 428 -20.12 22.40 10.79
C SER A 428 -19.34 22.67 9.50
N SER A 429 -18.17 22.03 9.32
CA SER A 429 -17.37 22.17 8.10
C SER A 429 -18.00 21.51 6.88
N ASN A 430 -18.85 20.49 7.07
CA ASN A 430 -19.54 19.80 5.98
C ASN A 430 -20.84 19.12 6.47
N HIS A 431 -21.98 19.49 5.88
CA HIS A 431 -23.30 18.98 6.28
C HIS A 431 -23.44 17.45 6.18
N ASP A 432 -22.72 16.78 5.28
CA ASP A 432 -22.80 15.31 5.18
C ASP A 432 -22.21 14.63 6.43
N LEU A 433 -21.27 15.27 7.12
CA LEU A 433 -20.66 14.72 8.34
C LEU A 433 -21.69 14.56 9.46
N SER A 434 -22.60 15.53 9.65
CA SER A 434 -23.67 15.41 10.64
C SER A 434 -24.59 14.24 10.34
N LYS A 435 -24.90 13.97 9.07
CA LYS A 435 -25.73 12.81 8.68
C LYS A 435 -25.01 11.50 8.94
N ILE A 436 -23.71 11.45 8.65
CA ILE A 436 -22.87 10.26 8.89
C ILE A 436 -22.82 9.98 10.38
N LEU A 437 -22.56 10.99 11.21
CA LEU A 437 -22.56 10.87 12.66
C LEU A 437 -23.91 10.35 13.17
N SER A 438 -25.04 10.91 12.73
CA SER A 438 -26.36 10.43 13.15
C SER A 438 -26.59 8.95 12.81
N SER A 439 -26.18 8.51 11.62
CA SER A 439 -26.26 7.07 11.25
C SER A 439 -25.33 6.20 12.10
N GLN A 440 -24.16 6.70 12.48
CA GLN A 440 -23.23 6.00 13.37
C GLN A 440 -23.77 5.93 14.81
N ASP A 441 -24.37 7.00 15.32
CA ASP A 441 -24.99 7.04 16.65
C ASP A 441 -26.19 6.09 16.74
N GLU A 442 -27.02 6.02 15.70
CA GLU A 442 -28.11 5.04 15.61
C GLU A 442 -27.57 3.60 15.65
N GLN A 443 -26.51 3.33 14.89
CA GLN A 443 -25.85 2.03 14.91
C GLN A 443 -25.27 1.72 16.29
N LEU A 444 -24.51 2.63 16.89
CA LEU A 444 -23.87 2.45 18.19
C LEU A 444 -24.89 2.30 19.32
N THR A 445 -26.03 3.00 19.23
CA THR A 445 -27.17 2.79 20.13
C THR A 445 -27.70 1.36 20.04
N ALA A 446 -27.83 0.80 18.83
CA ALA A 446 -28.21 -0.60 18.64
C ALA A 446 -27.17 -1.60 19.19
N TRP A 447 -25.93 -1.14 19.39
CA TRP A 447 -24.86 -1.86 20.09
C TRP A 447 -24.82 -1.62 21.60
N GLY A 448 -25.77 -0.88 22.17
CA GLY A 448 -25.81 -0.57 23.59
C GLY A 448 -24.89 0.59 24.01
N ILE A 449 -24.50 1.45 23.06
CA ILE A 449 -23.63 2.61 23.28
C ILE A 449 -24.41 3.89 22.88
N PRO A 450 -25.34 4.38 23.73
CA PRO A 450 -26.19 5.52 23.39
C PRO A 450 -25.47 6.89 23.44
N GLU A 451 -24.33 6.95 24.15
CA GLU A 451 -23.49 8.15 24.27
C GLU A 451 -22.05 7.81 23.83
N PRO A 452 -21.82 7.60 22.52
CA PRO A 452 -20.52 7.19 22.02
C PRO A 452 -19.46 8.28 22.19
N GLU A 453 -18.32 7.87 22.71
CA GLU A 453 -17.13 8.70 22.87
C GLU A 453 -16.32 8.72 21.57
N TYR A 454 -16.47 9.76 20.76
CA TYR A 454 -15.66 9.95 19.55
C TYR A 454 -14.36 10.66 19.86
N PHE A 455 -13.27 10.26 19.21
CA PHE A 455 -12.08 11.11 19.08
C PHE A 455 -12.26 12.02 17.87
N VAL A 456 -11.95 13.31 18.02
CA VAL A 456 -11.86 14.27 16.92
C VAL A 456 -10.38 14.58 16.71
N GLY A 457 -9.92 14.26 15.52
CA GLY A 457 -8.56 14.49 15.07
C GLY A 457 -8.24 15.96 14.85
N GLN A 458 -6.95 16.30 14.90
CA GLN A 458 -6.50 17.63 14.50
C GLN A 458 -6.72 17.83 13.00
N SER A 459 -7.05 19.07 12.63
CA SER A 459 -7.07 19.52 11.25
C SER A 459 -5.63 19.67 10.74
N LEU A 460 -5.08 18.61 10.15
CA LEU A 460 -3.72 18.62 9.63
C LEU A 460 -3.58 19.64 8.49
N GLN A 461 -2.49 20.41 8.51
CA GLN A 461 -2.05 21.19 7.35
C GLN A 461 -0.98 20.37 6.61
N ILE A 462 -1.20 20.10 5.33
CA ILE A 462 -0.37 19.24 4.50
C ILE A 462 0.28 20.07 3.41
N ASP A 463 1.59 19.89 3.21
CA ASP A 463 2.26 20.26 1.98
C ASP A 463 2.07 19.13 0.95
N PRO A 464 1.30 19.32 -0.13
CA PRO A 464 1.03 18.26 -1.09
C PRO A 464 2.27 17.79 -1.87
N THR A 465 3.27 18.66 -2.00
CA THR A 465 4.50 18.41 -2.76
C THR A 465 5.49 17.61 -1.91
N LEU A 466 5.74 18.08 -0.70
CA LEU A 466 6.70 17.46 0.23
C LEU A 466 6.08 16.27 0.99
N ARG A 467 4.75 16.18 1.03
CA ARG A 467 3.98 15.20 1.81
C ARG A 467 4.26 15.27 3.30
N THR A 468 4.65 16.45 3.75
CA THR A 468 4.88 16.78 5.16
C THR A 468 3.63 17.37 5.75
N ILE A 469 3.51 17.25 7.07
CA ILE A 469 2.46 17.90 7.86
C ILE A 469 3.10 18.91 8.79
N GLU A 470 2.40 20.02 9.02
CA GLU A 470 2.83 21.06 9.94
C GLU A 470 2.05 20.98 11.26
N GLY A 471 2.73 21.21 12.38
CA GLY A 471 2.11 21.28 13.70
C GLY A 471 3.08 20.95 14.83
N PRO A 472 2.87 21.46 16.06
CA PRO A 472 3.75 21.23 17.19
C PRO A 472 3.70 19.78 17.73
N TRP A 473 2.67 19.01 17.36
CA TRP A 473 2.48 17.59 17.69
C TRP A 473 3.09 16.63 16.66
N VAL A 474 3.63 17.15 15.55
CA VAL A 474 4.24 16.31 14.52
C VAL A 474 5.61 15.87 15.02
N ASP A 475 5.78 14.57 15.23
CA ASP A 475 7.07 13.97 15.47
C ASP A 475 7.46 13.02 14.33
N GLU A 476 8.71 12.54 14.38
CA GLU A 476 9.17 11.57 13.42
C GLU A 476 8.26 10.33 13.45
N SER A 477 7.81 9.84 14.61
CA SER A 477 7.05 8.58 14.79
C SER A 477 5.79 8.47 13.94
N LEU A 478 5.25 9.60 13.53
CA LEU A 478 4.06 9.71 12.69
C LEU A 478 4.37 9.84 11.20
N THR A 479 5.52 10.44 10.85
CA THR A 479 5.77 10.96 9.51
C THR A 479 7.05 10.48 8.85
N GLY A 480 8.06 10.17 9.65
CA GLY A 480 9.45 9.92 9.28
C GLY A 480 9.87 8.45 9.34
N PRO A 481 11.19 8.19 9.30
CA PRO A 481 11.75 6.83 9.39
C PRO A 481 11.73 6.29 10.82
N HIS A 482 11.02 5.18 11.07
CA HIS A 482 11.02 4.46 12.36
C HIS A 482 11.50 3.04 12.16
N TYR A 483 12.81 2.86 12.18
CA TYR A 483 13.42 1.56 11.93
C TYR A 483 14.22 1.08 13.14
N ARG A 484 14.01 -0.18 13.52
CA ARG A 484 14.91 -0.87 14.46
C ARG A 484 16.29 -1.06 13.85
N LYS A 485 17.29 -1.17 14.72
CA LYS A 485 18.68 -1.43 14.34
C LYS A 485 18.79 -2.71 13.50
N GLY A 486 19.47 -2.64 12.35
CA GLY A 486 19.60 -3.74 11.40
C GLY A 486 18.51 -3.80 10.32
N PHE A 487 17.50 -2.93 10.40
CA PHE A 487 16.41 -2.82 9.42
C PHE A 487 16.30 -1.39 8.86
N GLU A 488 17.34 -0.58 8.98
CA GLU A 488 17.30 0.84 8.60
C GLU A 488 17.15 1.03 7.09
N LEU A 489 16.19 1.86 6.70
CA LEU A 489 16.09 2.37 5.34
C LEU A 489 16.90 3.68 5.23
N LYS A 490 17.97 3.65 4.44
CA LYS A 490 18.71 4.87 4.10
C LYS A 490 17.89 5.72 3.12
N PRO A 491 17.87 7.06 3.27
CA PRO A 491 17.25 7.93 2.28
C PRO A 491 17.76 7.65 0.87
N VAL A 492 16.83 7.56 -0.08
CA VAL A 492 17.16 7.39 -1.48
C VAL A 492 17.43 8.77 -2.07
N VAL A 493 18.73 9.09 -2.16
CA VAL A 493 19.23 10.35 -2.75
C VAL A 493 19.39 10.23 -4.26
#